data_AF-A0A924ZTC1-F1
#
_entry.id   AF-A0A924ZTC1-F1
#
_cell.length_a   1.000
_cell.length_b   1.000
_cell.length_c   1.000
_cell.angle_alpha   90.00
_cell.angle_beta   90.00
_cell.angle_gamma   90.00
#
_symmetry.space_group_name_H-M   'P 1'
#
loop_
_entity.id
_entity.type
_entity.pdbx_description
1 polymer ?
#
loop_
_entity_poly.entity_id
_entity_poly.type
_entity_poly.pdbx_seq_one_letter_code
_entity_poly.pdbx_strand_id
1 'polypeptide(L)'
;MKKISLLSLSVILTLSCASQKSSFAQVEPTKYMNTITAEELKTHLYIVASDEMEGRETGSAGQKKAGVYLIDQYKKNDISFPTGASDFYQKIPAAFLNAKRNENLPDSENVWAYIEGSEKPNEVLVISAHYDHVGTKNGEIYNGADDDGSGTVALLEI
;
A
#
# COMPACT_ATOMS: atom_id res chain seq x y z
N MET A 1 -56.08 33.64 43.49
CA MET A 1 -54.71 33.24 43.11
C MET A 1 -54.59 31.73 43.20
N LYS A 2 -54.90 30.96 42.14
CA LYS A 2 -54.60 29.52 42.12
C LYS A 2 -53.96 29.19 40.77
N LYS A 3 -52.77 28.60 40.90
CA LYS A 3 -51.69 28.46 39.94
C LYS A 3 -52.12 27.56 38.78
N ILE A 4 -52.26 28.15 37.60
CA ILE A 4 -52.19 27.44 36.32
C ILE A 4 -50.79 27.73 35.79
N SER A 5 -49.88 26.78 35.88
CA SER A 5 -48.70 26.69 35.01
C SER A 5 -47.86 25.47 35.42
N LEU A 6 -47.16 24.89 34.44
CA LEU A 6 -46.20 23.79 34.55
C LEU A 6 -46.78 22.38 34.70
N LEU A 7 -47.42 21.85 33.65
CA LEU A 7 -47.44 20.39 33.47
C LEU A 7 -47.42 19.94 31.99
N SER A 8 -46.77 20.72 31.11
CA SER A 8 -46.77 20.44 29.67
C SER A 8 -45.40 20.50 28.98
N LEU A 9 -44.29 20.49 29.74
CA LEU A 9 -42.93 20.58 29.15
C LEU A 9 -42.01 19.39 29.44
N SER A 10 -42.53 18.26 29.94
CA SER A 10 -41.69 17.11 30.34
C SER A 10 -41.81 15.87 29.44
N VAL A 11 -42.53 15.93 28.31
CA VAL A 11 -42.76 14.74 27.46
C VAL A 11 -41.94 14.76 26.15
N ILE A 12 -41.23 15.85 25.83
CA ILE A 12 -40.55 15.98 24.52
C ILE A 12 -39.08 15.48 24.54
N LEU A 13 -38.50 15.15 25.69
CA LEU A 13 -37.07 14.81 25.79
C LEU A 13 -36.69 13.33 25.60
N THR A 14 -37.61 12.41 25.33
CA THR A 14 -37.30 10.97 25.26
C THR A 14 -37.14 10.38 23.85
N LEU A 15 -37.17 11.21 22.79
CA LEU A 15 -37.09 10.73 21.39
C LEU A 15 -35.70 10.85 20.73
N SER A 16 -34.68 11.37 21.43
CA SER A 16 -33.38 11.70 20.80
C SER A 16 -32.30 10.61 20.95
N CYS A 17 -32.67 9.37 21.28
CA CYS A 17 -31.76 8.22 21.27
C CYS A 17 -32.15 7.21 20.18
N ALA A 18 -32.40 7.68 18.96
CA ALA A 18 -32.20 6.83 17.80
C ALA A 18 -30.69 6.84 17.51
N SER A 19 -29.96 5.85 18.03
CA SER A 19 -28.64 5.54 17.49
C SER A 19 -28.80 5.33 15.99
N GLN A 20 -28.33 6.28 15.19
CA GLN A 20 -28.03 6.02 13.78
C GLN A 20 -26.96 4.92 13.80
N LYS A 21 -27.39 3.67 13.71
CA LYS A 21 -26.53 2.60 13.25
C LYS A 21 -26.13 3.02 11.85
N SER A 22 -24.91 3.55 11.69
CA SER A 22 -24.30 3.65 10.38
C SER A 22 -24.39 2.26 9.77
N SER A 23 -25.28 2.09 8.80
CA SER A 23 -25.40 0.87 8.02
C SER A 23 -24.21 0.89 7.08
N PHE A 24 -23.04 0.47 7.56
CA PHE A 24 -21.95 0.13 6.66
C PHE A 24 -22.49 -0.91 5.70
N ALA A 25 -22.35 -0.66 4.40
CA ALA A 25 -22.67 -1.67 3.40
C ALA A 25 -21.93 -2.95 3.80
N GLN A 26 -22.64 -4.06 3.93
CA GLN A 26 -22.00 -5.35 4.16
C GLN A 26 -21.18 -5.66 2.90
N VAL A 27 -19.87 -5.46 2.99
CA VAL A 27 -18.93 -5.84 1.96
C VAL A 27 -18.71 -7.34 2.10
N GLU A 28 -18.98 -8.11 1.04
CA GLU A 28 -18.70 -9.55 0.99
C GLU A 28 -17.23 -9.75 0.61
N PRO A 29 -16.31 -10.06 1.56
CA PRO A 29 -14.87 -10.09 1.29
C PRO A 29 -14.52 -11.18 0.28
N THR A 30 -15.27 -12.29 0.30
CA THR A 30 -15.12 -13.42 -0.62
C THR A 30 -15.19 -13.00 -2.09
N LYS A 31 -15.95 -11.96 -2.42
CA LYS A 31 -16.02 -11.44 -3.80
C LYS A 31 -14.64 -10.99 -4.29
N TYR A 32 -13.87 -10.30 -3.45
CA TYR A 32 -12.55 -9.78 -3.76
C TYR A 32 -11.48 -10.83 -3.56
N MET A 33 -11.59 -11.69 -2.54
CA MET A 33 -10.66 -12.82 -2.36
C MET A 33 -10.63 -13.74 -3.58
N ASN A 34 -11.76 -13.90 -4.28
CA ASN A 34 -11.85 -14.72 -5.49
C ASN A 34 -11.22 -14.08 -6.74
N THR A 35 -10.82 -12.80 -6.70
CA THR A 35 -10.09 -12.17 -7.82
C THR A 35 -8.59 -12.49 -7.77
N ILE A 36 -8.07 -12.92 -6.62
CA ILE A 36 -6.66 -13.26 -6.44
C ILE A 36 -6.42 -14.66 -7.01
N THR A 37 -5.59 -14.75 -8.05
CA THR A 37 -5.24 -16.04 -8.65
C THR A 37 -3.77 -16.40 -8.49
N ALA A 38 -3.49 -17.69 -8.33
CA ALA A 38 -2.12 -18.19 -8.27
C ALA A 38 -1.34 -17.96 -9.59
N GLU A 39 -2.05 -17.87 -10.72
CA GLU A 39 -1.43 -17.66 -12.03
C GLU A 39 -0.98 -16.22 -12.23
N GLU A 40 -1.77 -15.24 -11.78
CA GLU A 40 -1.39 -13.82 -11.81
C GLU A 40 -0.22 -13.56 -10.84
N LEU A 41 -0.32 -14.05 -9.59
CA LEU A 41 0.80 -14.00 -8.62
C LEU A 41 2.08 -14.60 -9.19
N LYS A 42 1.99 -15.76 -9.84
CA LYS A 42 3.13 -16.41 -10.49
C LYS A 42 3.68 -15.54 -11.62
N THR A 43 2.83 -14.95 -12.46
CA THR A 43 3.26 -14.08 -13.56
C THR A 43 4.04 -12.88 -13.03
N HIS A 44 3.51 -12.21 -11.99
CA HIS A 44 4.18 -11.10 -11.34
C HIS A 44 5.52 -11.52 -10.72
N LEU A 45 5.53 -12.65 -10.00
CA LEU A 45 6.71 -13.14 -9.31
C LEU A 45 7.84 -13.50 -10.29
N TYR A 46 7.51 -14.16 -11.40
CA TYR A 46 8.49 -14.53 -12.42
C TYR A 46 9.14 -13.30 -13.07
N ILE A 47 8.41 -12.20 -13.22
CA ILE A 47 8.96 -10.95 -13.75
C ILE A 47 9.84 -10.27 -12.71
N VAL A 48 9.31 -10.05 -11.50
CA VAL A 48 10.03 -9.35 -10.43
C VAL A 48 11.30 -10.10 -10.05
N ALA A 49 11.24 -11.43 -9.94
CA ALA A 49 12.37 -12.30 -9.63
C ALA A 49 13.13 -12.81 -10.86
N SER A 50 12.97 -12.20 -12.04
CA SER A 50 13.75 -12.59 -13.23
C SER A 50 15.21 -12.14 -13.13
N ASP A 51 16.08 -12.80 -13.89
CA ASP A 51 17.48 -12.39 -14.07
C ASP A 51 17.61 -10.99 -14.68
N GLU A 52 16.60 -10.53 -15.45
CA GLU A 52 16.55 -9.19 -16.02
C GLU A 52 16.47 -8.09 -14.95
N MET A 53 16.02 -8.44 -13.75
CA MET A 53 15.95 -7.57 -12.57
C MET A 53 17.24 -7.63 -11.73
N GLU A 54 18.23 -8.42 -12.13
CA GLU A 54 19.60 -8.40 -11.59
C GLU A 54 19.69 -8.54 -10.05
N GLY A 55 18.70 -9.20 -9.44
CA GLY A 55 18.58 -9.38 -7.99
C GLY A 55 18.21 -8.11 -7.21
N ARG A 56 17.83 -7.03 -7.90
CA ARG A 56 17.20 -5.82 -7.32
C ARG A 56 17.99 -5.19 -6.16
N GLU A 57 19.33 -5.13 -6.25
CA GLU A 57 20.14 -4.49 -5.19
C GLU A 57 19.71 -3.04 -4.94
N THR A 58 19.74 -2.60 -3.69
CA THR A 58 19.30 -1.25 -3.31
C THR A 58 19.95 -0.17 -4.19
N GLY A 59 19.11 0.58 -4.91
CA GLY A 59 19.46 1.66 -5.83
C GLY A 59 20.09 1.22 -7.17
N SER A 60 20.20 -0.08 -7.43
CA SER A 60 20.70 -0.63 -8.70
C SER A 60 19.72 -0.46 -9.88
N ALA A 61 20.20 -0.68 -11.11
CA ALA A 61 19.37 -0.69 -12.30
C ALA A 61 18.25 -1.75 -12.22
N GLY A 62 18.56 -2.92 -11.66
CA GLY A 62 17.60 -3.98 -11.37
C GLY A 62 16.45 -3.52 -10.48
N GLN A 63 16.76 -2.80 -9.39
CA GLN A 63 15.72 -2.20 -8.54
C GLN A 63 14.89 -1.19 -9.33
N LYS A 64 15.51 -0.31 -10.12
CA LYS A 64 14.75 0.71 -10.90
C LYS A 64 13.77 0.07 -11.87
N LYS A 65 14.18 -1.01 -12.55
CA LYS A 65 13.31 -1.79 -13.46
C LYS A 65 12.12 -2.38 -12.69
N ALA A 66 12.36 -2.96 -11.52
CA ALA A 66 11.29 -3.48 -10.67
C ALA A 66 10.33 -2.37 -10.22
N GLY A 67 10.84 -1.20 -9.81
CA GLY A 67 10.02 -0.04 -9.44
C GLY A 67 9.10 0.42 -10.58
N VAL A 68 9.62 0.51 -11.80
CA VAL A 68 8.81 0.82 -13.00
C VAL A 68 7.71 -0.21 -13.20
N TYR A 69 8.04 -1.50 -13.10
CA TYR A 69 7.07 -2.56 -13.24
C TYR A 69 5.91 -2.45 -12.23
N LEU A 70 6.22 -2.24 -10.95
CA LEU A 70 5.21 -2.10 -9.89
C LEU A 70 4.31 -0.89 -10.14
N ILE A 71 4.90 0.26 -10.48
CA ILE A 71 4.16 1.48 -10.79
C ILE A 71 3.21 1.27 -11.97
N ASP A 72 3.66 0.56 -13.00
CA ASP A 72 2.82 0.28 -14.17
C ASP A 72 1.65 -0.65 -13.82
N GLN A 73 1.81 -1.58 -12.86
CA GLN A 73 0.66 -2.36 -12.36
C GLN A 73 -0.32 -1.49 -11.57
N TYR A 74 0.15 -0.60 -10.70
CA TYR A 74 -0.75 0.32 -9.98
C TYR A 74 -1.52 1.23 -10.93
N LYS A 75 -0.86 1.78 -11.96
CA LYS A 75 -1.51 2.60 -13.00
C LYS A 75 -2.55 1.82 -13.80
N LYS A 76 -2.31 0.54 -14.12
CA LYS A 76 -3.29 -0.30 -14.82
C LYS A 76 -4.56 -0.54 -14.00
N ASN A 77 -4.44 -0.48 -12.68
CA ASN A 77 -5.55 -0.60 -11.73
C ASN A 77 -6.14 0.76 -11.30
N ASP A 78 -5.80 1.85 -12.00
CA ASP A 78 -6.25 3.21 -11.70
C ASP A 78 -5.90 3.68 -10.27
N ILE A 79 -4.84 3.14 -9.66
CA ILE A 79 -4.35 3.54 -8.35
C ILE A 79 -3.33 4.68 -8.51
N SER A 80 -3.52 5.77 -7.78
CA SER A 80 -2.65 6.96 -7.81
C SER A 80 -1.55 6.89 -6.75
N PHE A 81 -0.62 7.85 -6.79
CA PHE A 81 0.29 8.14 -5.67
C PHE A 81 -0.39 9.07 -4.63
N PRO A 82 0.16 9.20 -3.40
CA PRO A 82 -0.43 10.02 -2.35
C PRO A 82 -0.64 11.49 -2.73
N THR A 83 -1.75 12.09 -2.28
CA THR A 83 -2.01 13.52 -2.46
C THR A 83 -0.88 14.36 -1.87
N GLY A 84 -0.33 15.27 -2.68
CA GLY A 84 0.80 16.13 -2.29
C GLY A 84 2.18 15.58 -2.65
N ALA A 85 2.30 14.32 -3.08
CA ALA A 85 3.49 13.82 -3.75
C ALA A 85 3.56 14.30 -5.21
N SER A 86 4.76 14.25 -5.80
CA SER A 86 4.97 14.59 -7.22
C SER A 86 4.78 13.40 -8.15
N ASP A 87 5.08 12.19 -7.68
CA ASP A 87 5.03 10.95 -8.42
C ASP A 87 4.97 9.75 -7.46
N PHE A 88 5.03 8.53 -8.01
CA PHE A 88 5.02 7.26 -7.27
C PHE A 88 6.32 6.97 -6.51
N TYR A 89 7.33 7.84 -6.56
CA TYR A 89 8.61 7.60 -5.92
C TYR A 89 8.83 8.50 -4.71
N GLN A 90 9.06 7.87 -3.56
CA GLN A 90 9.65 8.55 -2.42
C GLN A 90 11.17 8.38 -2.48
N LYS A 91 11.89 9.41 -2.91
CA LYS A 91 13.35 9.38 -3.09
C LYS A 91 14.07 9.29 -1.75
N ILE A 92 15.06 8.40 -1.67
CA ILE A 92 15.92 8.16 -0.51
C ILE A 92 17.38 8.44 -0.91
N PRO A 93 17.98 9.55 -0.44
CA PRO A 93 19.34 9.90 -0.80
C PRO A 93 20.38 8.88 -0.28
N ALA A 94 21.44 8.66 -1.06
CA ALA A 94 22.59 7.85 -0.70
C ALA A 94 23.19 8.26 0.64
N ALA A 95 23.23 9.57 0.93
CA ALA A 95 23.72 10.08 2.21
C ALA A 95 22.92 9.53 3.40
N PHE A 96 21.60 9.35 3.25
CA PHE A 96 20.75 8.76 4.28
C PHE A 96 21.02 7.27 4.43
N LEU A 97 21.07 6.51 3.33
CA LEU A 97 21.32 5.06 3.35
C LEU A 97 22.68 4.72 3.96
N ASN A 98 23.70 5.50 3.63
CA ASN A 98 25.08 5.24 4.04
C ASN A 98 25.43 5.82 5.42
N ALA A 99 24.56 6.61 6.05
CA ALA A 99 24.83 7.20 7.35
C ALA A 99 25.14 6.16 8.45
N LYS A 100 24.65 4.92 8.30
CA LYS A 100 24.90 3.81 9.24
C LYS A 100 25.40 2.51 8.58
N ARG A 101 25.18 2.31 7.29
CA ARG A 101 25.48 1.05 6.58
C ARG A 101 26.92 0.97 6.05
N ASN A 102 27.55 2.11 5.73
CA ASN A 102 28.88 2.18 5.12
C ASN A 102 29.09 1.20 3.93
N GLU A 103 28.04 0.99 3.14
CA GLU A 103 27.98 0.05 2.01
C GLU A 103 28.18 0.75 0.65
N ASN A 104 28.40 2.08 0.65
CA ASN A 104 28.51 2.91 -0.55
C ASN A 104 27.33 2.74 -1.53
N LEU A 105 26.12 2.66 -0.98
CA LEU A 105 24.88 2.50 -1.75
C LEU A 105 24.56 3.77 -2.55
N PRO A 106 24.04 3.66 -3.79
CA PRO A 106 23.55 4.80 -4.55
C PRO A 106 22.20 5.31 -4.02
N ASP A 107 21.68 6.39 -4.62
CA ASP A 107 20.32 6.86 -4.34
C ASP A 107 19.29 5.76 -4.65
N SER A 108 18.30 5.64 -3.77
CA SER A 108 17.21 4.69 -3.91
C SER A 108 15.86 5.40 -3.82
N GLU A 109 14.77 4.65 -3.92
CA GLU A 109 13.43 5.14 -3.74
C GLU A 109 12.53 4.05 -3.17
N ASN A 110 11.50 4.45 -2.44
CA ASN A 110 10.35 3.60 -2.19
C ASN A 110 9.31 3.82 -3.31
N VAL A 111 8.50 2.81 -3.58
CA VAL A 111 7.29 2.94 -4.39
C VAL A 111 6.09 3.07 -3.44
N TRP A 112 5.26 4.08 -3.65
CA TRP A 112 4.03 4.27 -2.89
C TRP A 112 2.80 4.39 -3.80
N ALA A 113 1.74 3.69 -3.44
CA ALA A 113 0.44 3.78 -4.08
C ALA A 113 -0.60 4.14 -3.01
N TYR A 114 -1.63 4.87 -3.39
CA TYR A 114 -2.58 5.46 -2.45
C TYR A 114 -3.99 5.46 -3.01
N ILE A 115 -4.91 4.96 -2.18
CA ILE A 115 -6.35 5.03 -2.41
C ILE A 115 -6.91 5.94 -1.31
N GLU A 116 -7.43 7.09 -1.70
CA GLU A 116 -7.98 8.05 -0.75
C GLU A 116 -9.30 7.52 -0.15
N GLY A 117 -9.38 7.51 1.18
CA GLY A 117 -10.59 7.10 1.88
C GLY A 117 -11.74 8.08 1.63
N SER A 118 -12.87 7.58 1.14
CA SER A 118 -14.04 8.41 0.80
C SER A 118 -14.77 8.98 2.02
N GLU A 119 -14.75 8.27 3.16
CA GLU A 119 -15.43 8.68 4.40
C GLU A 119 -14.46 9.24 5.45
N LYS A 120 -13.27 8.67 5.52
CA LYS A 120 -12.27 8.97 6.56
C LYS A 120 -10.87 9.21 5.96
N PRO A 121 -10.67 10.26 5.15
CA PRO A 121 -9.42 10.50 4.42
C PRO A 121 -8.20 10.73 5.33
N ASN A 122 -8.41 11.01 6.62
CA ASN A 122 -7.35 11.23 7.60
C ASN A 122 -6.95 9.97 8.40
N GLU A 123 -7.67 8.84 8.24
CA GLU A 123 -7.30 7.56 8.83
C GLU A 123 -6.57 6.72 7.78
N VAL A 124 -5.29 6.44 8.00
CA VAL A 124 -4.42 5.79 7.01
C VAL A 124 -4.14 4.34 7.42
N LEU A 125 -4.36 3.41 6.49
CA LEU A 125 -3.88 2.03 6.57
C LEU A 125 -2.64 1.89 5.68
N VAL A 126 -1.56 1.33 6.23
CA VAL A 126 -0.34 1.05 5.47
C VAL A 126 -0.16 -0.47 5.38
N ILE A 127 -0.03 -0.96 4.15
CA ILE A 127 0.36 -2.33 3.81
C ILE A 127 1.66 -2.21 3.02
N SER A 128 2.67 -3.00 3.36
CA SER A 128 4.02 -2.84 2.81
C SER A 128 4.74 -4.17 2.64
N ALA A 129 5.61 -4.21 1.65
CA ALA A 129 6.63 -5.22 1.38
C ALA A 129 7.92 -4.49 0.95
N HIS A 130 9.08 -5.17 0.99
CA HIS A 130 10.29 -4.62 0.37
C HIS A 130 10.51 -5.25 -1.00
N TYR A 131 10.91 -4.44 -1.97
CA TYR A 131 11.04 -4.88 -3.35
C TYR A 131 12.50 -4.97 -3.82
N ASP A 132 13.44 -4.45 -3.04
CA ASP A 132 14.87 -4.68 -3.23
C ASP A 132 15.29 -6.06 -2.70
N HIS A 133 16.44 -6.54 -3.15
CA HIS A 133 17.05 -7.75 -2.64
C HIS A 133 18.59 -7.70 -2.75
N VAL A 134 19.27 -8.84 -2.64
CA VAL A 134 20.74 -8.92 -2.46
C VAL A 134 21.55 -8.52 -3.71
N GLY A 135 20.96 -8.55 -4.90
CA GLY A 135 21.66 -8.28 -6.15
C GLY A 135 22.44 -9.48 -6.69
N THR A 136 23.55 -9.18 -7.36
CA THR A 136 24.46 -10.21 -7.90
C THR A 136 25.70 -10.33 -7.02
N LYS A 137 26.04 -11.53 -6.54
CA LYS A 137 27.27 -11.79 -5.78
C LYS A 137 28.05 -12.91 -6.44
N ASN A 138 29.35 -12.69 -6.66
CA ASN A 138 30.25 -13.68 -7.28
C ASN A 138 29.75 -14.23 -8.63
N GLY A 139 29.03 -13.42 -9.41
CA GLY A 139 28.45 -13.82 -10.70
C GLY A 139 27.12 -14.58 -10.61
N GLU A 140 26.60 -14.81 -9.41
CA GLU A 140 25.30 -15.42 -9.16
C GLU A 140 24.26 -14.35 -8.82
N ILE A 141 23.09 -14.43 -9.45
CA ILE A 141 21.96 -13.52 -9.23
C ILE A 141 21.13 -14.07 -8.07
N TYR A 142 20.89 -13.24 -7.07
CA TYR A 142 20.00 -13.54 -5.95
C TYR A 142 18.64 -12.96 -6.32
N ASN A 143 17.77 -13.79 -6.90
CA ASN A 143 16.52 -13.33 -7.49
C ASN A 143 15.45 -12.88 -6.47
N GLY A 144 15.54 -13.35 -5.21
CA GLY A 144 14.64 -12.92 -4.13
C GLY A 144 13.18 -13.21 -4.41
N ALA A 145 12.87 -14.43 -4.86
CA ALA A 145 11.50 -14.81 -5.13
C ALA A 145 10.67 -14.85 -3.84
N ASP A 146 11.19 -15.48 -2.79
CA ASP A 146 10.49 -15.54 -1.50
C ASP A 146 10.73 -14.27 -0.67
N ASP A 147 11.97 -13.78 -0.64
CA ASP A 147 12.45 -12.61 0.12
C ASP A 147 12.80 -11.43 -0.80
N ASP A 148 11.95 -10.42 -0.96
CA ASP A 148 10.52 -10.41 -0.66
C ASP A 148 9.71 -10.18 -1.94
N GLY A 149 10.12 -10.90 -3.01
CA GLY A 149 9.40 -10.90 -4.27
C GLY A 149 7.95 -11.34 -4.09
N SER A 150 7.72 -12.34 -3.23
CA SER A 150 6.40 -12.92 -2.95
C SER A 150 5.48 -11.92 -2.25
N GLY A 151 5.95 -11.23 -1.20
CA GLY A 151 5.20 -10.17 -0.54
C GLY A 151 4.97 -8.99 -1.47
N THR A 152 6.00 -8.57 -2.22
CA THR A 152 5.90 -7.46 -3.18
C THR A 152 4.79 -7.69 -4.20
N VAL A 153 4.69 -8.88 -4.78
CA VAL A 153 3.66 -9.16 -5.79
C VAL A 153 2.29 -9.45 -5.17
N ALA A 154 2.24 -9.92 -3.92
CA ALA A 154 0.97 -10.05 -3.20
C ALA A 154 0.26 -8.70 -3.04
N LEU A 155 1.00 -7.60 -2.85
CA LEU A 155 0.41 -6.25 -2.77
C LEU A 155 -0.22 -5.78 -4.10
N LEU A 156 0.11 -6.39 -5.25
CA LEU A 156 -0.51 -6.04 -6.53
C LEU A 156 -1.90 -6.64 -6.70
N GLU A 157 -2.25 -7.64 -5.88
CA GLU A 157 -3.48 -8.43 -5.97
C GLU A 157 -4.48 -8.11 -4.84
N ILE A 158 -4.17 -7.14 -3.96
CA ILE A 158 -4.99 -6.73 -2.80
C ILE A 158 -5.53 -5.32 -3.01
#